data_AF-A0A924NCD5-F1
#
_entry.id   AF-A0A924NCD5-F1
#
_cell.length_a   1.000
_cell.length_b   1.000
_cell.length_c   1.000
_cell.angle_alpha   90.00
_cell.angle_beta   90.00
_cell.angle_gamma   90.00
#
_symmetry.space_group_name_H-M   'P 1'
#
loop_
_entity.id
_entity.type
_entity.pdbx_description
1 polymer ?
#
loop_
_entity_poly.entity_id
_entity_poly.type
_entity_poly.pdbx_seq_one_letter_code
_entity_poly.pdbx_strand_id
1 'polypeptide(L)'
;MTEPAKTDTRDAKRRNAPRDVPRPTGIRGFWKSLGPGIVTGAADDDPSGIATYSVAGAQYGTALLWTALFTWPLMIAVQTMCARIGMVTGQGIAGALRHKFPRPVLIIAAVALFVANT
;
A
#
# COMPACT_ATOMS: atom_id res chain seq x y z
N MET A 1 27.50 -55.80 -3.01
CA MET A 1 26.18 -55.42 -3.55
C MET A 1 25.55 -54.40 -2.60
N THR A 2 25.82 -53.11 -2.79
CA THR A 2 25.07 -52.04 -2.15
C THR A 2 24.88 -50.93 -3.18
N GLU A 3 23.63 -50.71 -3.54
CA GLU A 3 23.11 -49.81 -4.56
C GLU A 3 23.16 -48.35 -4.05
N PRO A 4 23.66 -47.36 -4.82
CA PRO A 4 23.62 -45.98 -4.37
C PRO A 4 22.24 -45.34 -4.60
N ALA A 5 21.72 -44.72 -3.55
CA ALA A 5 20.46 -43.99 -3.53
C ALA A 5 20.41 -42.88 -4.59
N LYS A 6 19.49 -43.01 -5.55
CA LYS A 6 19.08 -41.93 -6.45
C LYS A 6 18.31 -40.89 -5.64
N THR A 7 19.00 -39.85 -5.18
CA THR A 7 18.37 -38.65 -4.63
C THR A 7 17.47 -38.03 -5.69
N ASP A 8 16.18 -38.07 -5.39
CA ASP A 8 15.09 -37.74 -6.28
C ASP A 8 15.09 -36.25 -6.67
N THR A 9 15.63 -35.96 -7.85
CA THR A 9 15.62 -34.64 -8.49
C THR A 9 14.20 -34.21 -8.93
N ARG A 10 13.19 -35.08 -8.82
CA ARG A 10 11.80 -34.78 -9.20
C ARG A 10 11.06 -33.96 -8.14
N ASP A 11 11.44 -34.07 -6.86
CA ASP A 11 10.81 -33.32 -5.77
C ASP A 11 11.18 -31.83 -5.77
N ALA A 12 12.39 -31.48 -6.21
CA ALA A 12 12.82 -30.09 -6.36
C ALA A 12 12.00 -29.33 -7.43
N LYS A 13 11.50 -30.04 -8.45
CA LYS A 13 10.75 -29.44 -9.57
C LYS A 13 9.28 -29.15 -9.22
N ARG A 14 8.68 -29.87 -8.26
CA ARG A 14 7.28 -29.67 -7.84
C ARG A 14 7.06 -28.44 -6.95
N ARG A 15 8.08 -27.98 -6.22
CA ARG A 15 7.97 -26.79 -5.34
C ARG A 15 7.89 -25.45 -6.07
N ASN A 16 8.28 -25.40 -7.35
CA ASN A 16 8.43 -24.15 -8.12
C ASN A 16 7.33 -23.94 -9.18
N ALA A 17 6.22 -24.67 -9.12
CA ALA A 17 5.08 -24.37 -9.98
C ALA A 17 4.47 -23.02 -9.55
N PRO A 18 4.28 -22.05 -10.48
CA PRO A 18 3.61 -20.80 -10.16
C PRO A 18 2.21 -21.10 -9.63
N ARG A 19 1.92 -20.69 -8.39
CA ARG A 19 0.58 -20.82 -7.81
C ARG A 19 -0.33 -19.86 -8.57
N ASP A 20 -1.18 -20.42 -9.40
CA ASP A 20 -2.34 -19.81 -10.00
C ASP A 20 -3.30 -19.38 -8.89
N VAL A 21 -3.11 -18.15 -8.39
CA VAL A 21 -4.09 -17.48 -7.53
C VAL A 21 -5.40 -17.35 -8.32
N PRO A 22 -6.51 -17.99 -7.87
CA PRO A 22 -7.77 -17.91 -8.58
C PRO A 22 -8.17 -16.44 -8.70
N ARG A 23 -8.23 -15.92 -9.94
CA ARG A 23 -8.78 -14.58 -10.17
C ARG A 23 -10.22 -14.64 -9.72
N PRO A 24 -10.65 -13.80 -8.77
CA PRO A 24 -11.97 -13.97 -8.23
C PRO A 24 -12.94 -13.40 -9.28
N THR A 25 -13.53 -14.30 -10.04
CA THR A 25 -14.50 -14.00 -11.11
C THR A 25 -15.88 -13.82 -10.48
N GLY A 26 -16.52 -12.68 -10.77
CA GLY A 26 -17.84 -12.33 -10.25
C GLY A 26 -17.83 -11.33 -9.09
N ILE A 27 -19.02 -10.95 -8.63
CA ILE A 27 -19.23 -9.85 -7.69
C ILE A 27 -18.45 -10.03 -6.37
N ARG A 28 -18.34 -11.27 -5.88
CA ARG A 28 -17.54 -11.63 -4.69
C ARG A 28 -16.06 -11.31 -4.85
N GLY A 29 -15.53 -11.38 -6.07
CA GLY A 29 -14.14 -11.03 -6.35
C GLY A 29 -13.88 -9.54 -6.43
N PHE A 30 -14.84 -8.79 -6.95
CA PHE A 30 -14.82 -7.34 -6.92
C PHE A 30 -14.80 -6.82 -5.46
N TRP A 31 -15.67 -7.33 -4.59
CA TRP A 31 -15.67 -6.98 -3.16
C TRP A 31 -14.34 -7.32 -2.46
N LYS A 32 -13.72 -8.46 -2.78
CA LYS A 32 -12.38 -8.80 -2.25
C LYS A 32 -11.28 -7.89 -2.78
N SER A 33 -11.37 -7.47 -4.04
CA SER A 33 -10.41 -6.54 -4.66
C SER A 33 -10.56 -5.11 -4.15
N LEU A 34 -11.75 -4.71 -3.69
CA LEU A 34 -12.03 -3.40 -3.11
C LEU A 34 -11.49 -3.24 -1.69
N GLY A 35 -11.35 -4.34 -0.94
CA GLY A 35 -10.93 -4.31 0.47
C GLY A 35 -9.70 -3.43 0.75
N PRO A 36 -8.58 -3.59 0.03
CA PRO A 36 -7.40 -2.73 0.22
C PRO A 36 -7.66 -1.25 -0.08
N GLY A 37 -8.50 -0.94 -1.08
CA GLY A 37 -8.87 0.43 -1.43
C GLY A 37 -9.75 1.10 -0.37
N ILE A 38 -10.72 0.36 0.17
CA ILE A 38 -11.59 0.85 1.26
C ILE A 38 -10.79 1.09 2.53
N VAL A 39 -9.88 0.18 2.91
CA VAL A 39 -9.02 0.36 4.10
C VAL A 39 -8.10 1.57 3.94
N THR A 40 -7.50 1.73 2.76
CA THR A 40 -6.68 2.92 2.45
C THR A 40 -7.49 4.21 2.50
N GLY A 41 -8.71 4.24 1.95
CA GLY A 41 -9.58 5.42 2.03
C GLY A 41 -9.96 5.76 3.46
N ALA A 42 -10.37 4.75 4.24
CA ALA A 42 -10.68 4.95 5.65
C ALA A 42 -9.48 5.38 6.50
N ALA A 43 -8.25 5.09 6.07
CA ALA A 43 -7.03 5.56 6.72
C ALA A 43 -6.62 6.99 6.32
N ASP A 44 -7.09 7.47 5.16
CA ASP A 44 -6.84 8.83 4.68
C ASP A 44 -7.75 9.86 5.38
N ASP A 45 -8.96 9.45 5.77
CA ASP A 45 -9.93 10.24 6.54
C ASP A 45 -9.74 10.06 8.07
N ASP A 46 -8.57 10.42 8.59
CA ASP A 46 -8.25 10.30 10.01
C ASP A 46 -8.78 11.49 10.86
N PRO A 47 -8.94 11.33 12.20
CA PRO A 47 -9.47 12.40 13.06
C PRO A 47 -8.64 13.71 13.02
N SER A 48 -7.33 13.60 12.81
CA SER A 48 -6.42 14.75 12.68
C SER A 48 -6.68 15.54 11.40
N GLY A 49 -6.84 14.83 10.27
CA GLY A 49 -7.26 15.42 9.00
C GLY A 49 -8.62 16.10 9.09
N ILE A 50 -9.62 15.42 9.68
CA ILE A 50 -10.97 16.00 9.88
C ILE A 50 -10.92 17.28 10.71
N ALA A 51 -10.12 17.32 11.78
CA ALA A 51 -9.95 18.54 12.59
C ALA A 51 -9.31 19.68 11.78
N THR A 52 -8.27 19.38 11.02
CA THR A 52 -7.58 20.36 10.15
C THR A 52 -8.52 20.93 9.10
N TYR A 53 -9.25 20.07 8.39
CA TYR A 53 -10.19 20.50 7.35
C TYR A 53 -11.37 21.26 7.96
N SER A 54 -11.80 20.93 9.18
CA SER A 54 -12.85 21.67 9.90
C SER A 54 -12.42 23.08 10.29
N VAL A 55 -11.20 23.25 10.81
CA VAL A 55 -10.64 24.57 11.14
C VAL A 55 -10.46 25.38 9.85
N ALA A 56 -9.92 24.78 8.80
CA ALA A 56 -9.79 25.43 7.49
C ALA A 56 -11.17 25.81 6.91
N GLY A 57 -12.17 24.95 7.02
CA GLY A 57 -13.54 25.22 6.58
C GLY A 57 -14.20 26.36 7.36
N ALA A 58 -13.98 26.42 8.68
CA ALA A 58 -14.48 27.50 9.52
C ALA A 58 -13.82 28.86 9.21
N GLN A 59 -12.53 28.86 8.84
CA GLN A 59 -11.78 30.08 8.53
C GLN A 59 -11.98 30.58 7.10
N TYR A 60 -12.01 29.68 6.12
CA TYR A 60 -12.00 30.02 4.69
C TYR A 60 -13.34 29.76 3.98
N GLY A 61 -14.31 29.14 4.65
CA GLY A 61 -15.62 28.84 4.07
C GLY A 61 -15.50 28.05 2.75
N THR A 62 -16.18 28.50 1.70
CA THR A 62 -16.13 27.87 0.37
C THR A 62 -14.95 28.32 -0.49
N ALA A 63 -14.07 29.20 0.01
CA ALA A 63 -12.98 29.76 -0.78
C ALA A 63 -11.92 28.72 -1.19
N LEU A 64 -11.87 27.56 -0.54
CA LEU A 64 -10.94 26.47 -0.89
C LEU A 64 -11.55 25.41 -1.81
N LEU A 65 -12.86 25.47 -2.14
CA LEU A 65 -13.49 24.42 -2.97
C LEU A 65 -12.85 24.29 -4.36
N TRP A 66 -12.31 25.37 -4.91
CA TRP A 66 -11.66 25.33 -6.22
C TRP A 66 -10.36 24.52 -6.21
N THR A 67 -9.67 24.39 -5.06
CA THR A 67 -8.45 23.58 -4.97
C THR A 67 -8.78 22.09 -5.10
N ALA A 68 -10.01 21.68 -4.76
CA ALA A 68 -10.49 20.31 -4.90
C ALA A 68 -10.33 19.79 -6.34
N LEU A 69 -10.51 20.65 -7.35
CA LEU A 69 -10.35 20.28 -8.76
C LEU A 69 -8.93 19.79 -9.09
N PHE A 70 -7.93 20.29 -8.38
CA PHE A 70 -6.52 19.92 -8.57
C PHE A 70 -6.07 18.85 -7.58
N THR A 71 -6.54 18.89 -6.34
CA THR A 71 -6.12 17.93 -5.31
C THR A 71 -6.72 16.54 -5.53
N TRP A 72 -7.94 16.43 -6.08
CA TRP A 72 -8.54 15.12 -6.42
C TRP A 72 -7.71 14.30 -7.42
N PRO A 73 -7.37 14.79 -8.63
CA PRO A 73 -6.56 14.02 -9.57
C PRO A 73 -5.15 13.76 -9.05
N LEU A 74 -4.59 14.68 -8.27
CA LEU A 74 -3.30 14.49 -7.61
C LEU A 74 -3.35 13.31 -6.62
N MET A 75 -4.40 13.25 -5.79
CA MET A 75 -4.61 12.18 -4.82
C MET A 75 -4.77 10.82 -5.50
N ILE A 76 -5.55 10.74 -6.58
CA ILE A 76 -5.67 9.52 -7.39
C ILE A 76 -4.30 9.09 -7.94
N ALA A 77 -3.50 10.02 -8.46
CA ALA A 77 -2.16 9.72 -8.96
C ALA A 77 -1.25 9.17 -7.85
N VAL A 78 -1.31 9.74 -6.64
CA VAL A 78 -0.55 9.27 -5.47
C VAL A 78 -1.02 7.88 -5.05
N GLN A 79 -2.33 7.65 -4.84
CA GLN A 79 -2.86 6.34 -4.44
C GLN A 79 -2.52 5.26 -5.46
N THR A 80 -2.64 5.55 -6.77
CA THR A 80 -2.31 4.59 -7.82
C THR A 80 -0.83 4.28 -7.88
N MET A 81 0.06 5.26 -7.67
CA MET A 81 1.50 4.99 -7.54
C MET A 81 1.81 4.12 -6.33
N CYS A 82 1.25 4.44 -5.16
CA CYS A 82 1.41 3.63 -3.95
C CYS A 82 0.92 2.19 -4.15
N ALA A 83 -0.25 2.01 -4.77
CA ALA A 83 -0.80 0.70 -5.08
C ALA A 83 0.07 -0.08 -6.08
N ARG A 84 0.61 0.58 -7.11
CA ARG A 84 1.52 -0.04 -8.08
C ARG A 84 2.83 -0.46 -7.44
N ILE A 85 3.42 0.39 -6.59
CA ILE A 85 4.64 0.04 -5.85
C ILE A 85 4.38 -1.17 -4.96
N GLY A 86 3.27 -1.18 -4.20
CA GLY A 86 2.89 -2.32 -3.36
C GLY A 86 2.68 -3.62 -4.15
N MET A 87 2.00 -3.55 -5.30
CA MET A 87 1.78 -4.71 -6.17
C MET A 87 3.07 -5.24 -6.81
N VAL A 88 3.95 -4.36 -7.31
CA VAL A 88 5.16 -4.76 -8.03
C VAL A 88 6.24 -5.26 -7.07
N THR A 89 6.39 -4.62 -5.90
CA THR A 89 7.46 -4.94 -4.95
C THR A 89 7.05 -6.07 -3.99
N GLY A 90 5.76 -6.35 -3.85
CA GLY A 90 5.23 -7.29 -2.84
C GLY A 90 5.46 -6.84 -1.39
N GLN A 91 5.90 -5.60 -1.21
CA GLN A 91 6.24 -4.96 0.05
C GLN A 91 5.54 -3.61 0.11
N GLY A 92 5.06 -3.20 1.29
CA GLY A 92 4.52 -1.86 1.50
C GLY A 92 5.58 -0.76 1.28
N ILE A 93 5.16 0.50 1.20
CA ILE A 93 6.04 1.65 0.95
C ILE A 93 7.25 1.64 1.89
N ALA A 94 7.06 1.36 3.18
CA ALA A 94 8.15 1.26 4.15
C ALA A 94 9.16 0.13 3.85
N GLY A 95 8.70 -1.02 3.34
CA GLY A 95 9.56 -2.14 2.93
C GLY A 95 10.37 -1.82 1.68
N ALA A 96 9.74 -1.18 0.70
CA ALA A 96 10.41 -0.66 -0.50
C ALA A 96 11.45 0.42 -0.15
N LEU A 97 11.11 1.31 0.79
CA LEU A 97 12.00 2.38 1.26
C LEU A 97 13.21 1.80 2.00
N ARG A 98 13.03 0.75 2.81
CA ARG A 98 14.12 0.05 3.52
C ARG A 98 15.15 -0.58 2.57
N HIS A 99 14.74 -1.00 1.37
CA HIS A 99 15.66 -1.56 0.37
C HIS A 99 16.48 -0.48 -0.34
N LYS A 100 15.96 0.75 -0.41
CA LYS A 100 16.56 1.84 -1.20
C LYS A 100 17.30 2.88 -0.36
N PHE A 101 16.95 3.03 0.92
CA PHE A 101 17.48 4.06 1.81
C PHE A 101 18.22 3.48 3.03
N PRO A 102 19.29 4.17 3.50
CA PRO A 102 20.01 3.77 4.69
C PRO A 102 19.13 3.93 5.95
N ARG A 103 19.29 3.00 6.90
CA ARG A 103 18.54 2.94 8.18
C ARG A 103 18.29 4.29 8.89
N PRO A 104 19.26 5.22 9.00
CA PRO A 104 19.00 6.52 9.65
C PRO A 104 17.90 7.36 9.00
N VAL A 105 17.76 7.33 7.66
CA VAL A 105 16.70 8.10 6.96
C VAL A 105 15.32 7.55 7.29
N LEU A 106 15.19 6.22 7.38
CA LEU A 106 13.96 5.57 7.80
C LEU A 106 13.56 5.93 9.24
N ILE A 107 14.54 5.95 10.15
CA ILE A 107 14.30 6.27 11.57
C ILE A 107 13.90 7.74 11.71
N ILE A 108 14.58 8.66 11.01
CA ILE A 108 14.21 10.08 11.00
C ILE A 108 12.78 10.27 10.46
N ALA A 109 12.43 9.63 9.35
CA ALA A 109 11.08 9.70 8.80
C ALA A 109 10.01 9.12 9.76
N ALA A 110 10.30 8.00 10.43
CA ALA A 110 9.39 7.39 11.39
C ALA A 110 9.20 8.26 12.65
N VAL A 111 10.28 8.85 13.18
CA VAL A 111 10.22 9.76 14.32
C VAL A 111 9.49 11.05 13.93
N ALA A 112 9.78 11.62 12.76
CA ALA A 112 9.08 12.80 12.27
C ALA A 112 7.57 12.55 12.11
N LEU A 113 7.18 11.37 11.59
CA LEU A 113 5.77 10.99 11.48
C LEU A 113 5.11 10.84 12.87
N PHE A 114 5.81 10.23 13.83
CA PHE A 114 5.29 10.08 15.19
C PHE A 114 5.09 11.44 15.88
N VAL A 115 6.07 12.34 15.74
CA VAL A 115 5.99 13.71 16.29
C VAL A 115 4.92 14.53 15.59
N ALA A 116 4.78 14.41 14.27
CA ALA A 116 3.76 15.15 13.52
C ALA A 116 2.33 14.65 13.79
N ASN A 117 2.19 13.41 14.26
CA ASN A 117 0.90 12.79 14.58
C ASN A 117 0.61 12.75 16.09
N THR A 118 1.33 13.55 16.88
CA THR A 118 1.06 13.83 18.30
C THR A 118 0.54 15.25 18.42
#